data_AF-A0A947A6T6-F1
#
_entry.id   AF-A0A947A6T6-F1
#
_cell.length_a   1.000
_cell.length_b   1.000
_cell.length_c   1.000
_cell.angle_alpha   90.00
_cell.angle_beta   90.00
_cell.angle_gamma   90.00
#
_symmetry.space_group_name_H-M   'P 1'
#
loop_
_entity.id
_entity.type
_entity.pdbx_description
1 polymer ?
#
loop_
_entity_poly.entity_id
_entity_poly.type
_entity_poly.pdbx_seq_one_letter_code
_entity_poly.pdbx_strand_id
1 'polypeptide(L)'
;MSSIKRLNRAFAGAKRIPFTNSSKFILFSDCHRGDNSFADDFANNRNIYFHALSHYYREGFQYCELGDGDELWEHMHFEPLFEAHKNVYQLLRQYHLEDRLHMIWGNHDMVYKDPDYVKEHLSSYFEPIEERDKELFGDITYHEAIVLKHEETGQELFLVHGHQADWFNYTFWRWGRFMVRVLWKPLQVWG
;
A
#
# COMPACT_ATOMS: atom_id res chain seq x y z
N MET A 1 -14.58 -19.53 4.25
CA MET A 1 -15.38 -18.62 3.39
C MET A 1 -14.96 -18.86 1.93
N SER A 2 -15.86 -18.86 0.95
CA SER A 2 -15.47 -19.01 -0.47
C SER A 2 -14.85 -17.71 -1.00
N SER A 3 -14.09 -17.80 -2.09
CA SER A 3 -13.53 -16.63 -2.81
C SER A 3 -14.63 -15.65 -3.22
N ILE A 4 -15.73 -16.14 -3.79
CA ILE A 4 -16.91 -15.33 -4.17
C ILE A 4 -17.45 -14.56 -2.96
N LYS A 5 -17.60 -15.19 -1.79
CA LYS A 5 -18.10 -14.50 -0.59
C LYS A 5 -17.16 -13.39 -0.13
N ARG A 6 -15.83 -13.60 -0.20
CA ARG A 6 -14.84 -12.56 0.14
C ARG A 6 -14.87 -11.41 -0.85
N LEU A 7 -14.88 -11.70 -2.15
CA LEU A 7 -14.94 -10.69 -3.21
C LEU A 7 -16.24 -9.88 -3.16
N ASN A 8 -17.40 -10.53 -2.93
CA ASN A 8 -18.67 -9.82 -2.78
C ASN A 8 -18.68 -8.90 -1.56
N ARG A 9 -18.09 -9.33 -0.43
CA ARG A 9 -17.97 -8.48 0.76
C ARG A 9 -17.05 -7.30 0.48
N ALA A 10 -15.89 -7.54 -0.14
CA ALA A 10 -14.93 -6.50 -0.52
C ALA A 10 -15.59 -5.48 -1.45
N PHE A 11 -16.34 -5.93 -2.46
CA PHE A 11 -17.09 -5.07 -3.37
C PHE A 11 -18.16 -4.24 -2.65
N ALA A 12 -18.93 -4.85 -1.74
CA ALA A 12 -19.97 -4.16 -0.98
C ALA A 12 -19.40 -3.09 -0.04
N GLY A 13 -18.20 -3.32 0.52
CA GLY A 13 -17.51 -2.39 1.42
C GLY A 13 -16.48 -1.48 0.75
N ALA A 14 -16.36 -1.52 -0.59
CA ALA A 14 -15.33 -0.79 -1.32
C ALA A 14 -15.52 0.73 -1.23
N LYS A 15 -14.41 1.47 -1.12
CA LYS A 15 -14.43 2.94 -1.30
C LYS A 15 -14.84 3.24 -2.73
N ARG A 16 -15.84 4.10 -2.92
CA ARG A 16 -16.32 4.51 -4.23
C ARG A 16 -15.71 5.86 -4.60
N ILE A 17 -15.01 5.91 -5.73
CA ILE A 17 -14.37 7.12 -6.23
C ILE A 17 -15.02 7.45 -7.58
N PRO A 18 -15.68 8.61 -7.72
CA PRO A 18 -16.21 9.02 -9.02
C PRO A 18 -15.07 9.36 -9.99
N PHE A 19 -15.29 9.10 -11.28
CA PHE A 19 -14.39 9.57 -12.34
C PHE A 19 -15.11 10.01 -13.60
N THR A 20 -14.43 10.82 -14.41
CA THR A 20 -14.89 11.34 -15.69
C THR A 20 -13.90 11.00 -16.79
N ASN A 21 -14.24 11.35 -18.03
CA ASN A 21 -13.35 11.19 -19.20
C ASN A 21 -12.02 11.96 -19.09
N SER A 22 -11.89 12.92 -18.17
CA SER A 22 -10.66 13.68 -17.92
C SER A 22 -9.89 13.22 -16.69
N SER A 23 -10.46 12.33 -15.86
CA SER A 23 -9.79 11.81 -14.67
C SER A 23 -8.59 10.95 -15.06
N LYS A 24 -7.48 11.14 -14.35
CA LYS A 24 -6.24 10.38 -14.57
C LYS A 24 -5.92 9.57 -13.32
N PHE A 25 -5.69 8.27 -13.49
CA PHE A 25 -5.30 7.36 -12.41
C PHE A 25 -4.05 6.59 -12.78
N ILE A 26 -3.19 6.33 -11.80
CA ILE A 26 -2.17 5.29 -11.89
C ILE A 26 -2.45 4.22 -10.86
N LEU A 27 -2.16 2.97 -11.23
CA LEU A 27 -2.33 1.80 -10.39
C LEU A 27 -0.96 1.17 -10.20
N PHE A 28 -0.45 1.15 -8.97
CA PHE A 28 0.71 0.33 -8.59
C PHE A 28 0.28 -0.74 -7.60
N SER A 29 0.98 -1.87 -7.58
CA SER A 29 0.73 -3.02 -6.72
C SER A 29 2.07 -3.71 -6.48
N ASP A 30 2.17 -4.49 -5.41
CA ASP A 30 3.32 -5.39 -5.17
C ASP A 30 4.64 -4.63 -5.23
N CYS A 31 4.66 -3.45 -4.61
CA CYS A 31 5.90 -2.68 -4.51
C CYS A 31 6.87 -3.34 -3.54
N HIS A 32 6.36 -3.97 -2.47
CA HIS A 32 7.16 -4.69 -1.47
C HIS A 32 8.34 -3.85 -0.95
N ARG A 33 8.08 -2.60 -0.55
CA ARG A 33 9.11 -1.70 0.00
C ARG A 33 9.68 -2.30 1.28
N GLY A 34 10.96 -2.68 1.26
CA GLY A 34 11.71 -3.21 2.41
C GLY A 34 12.60 -2.17 3.09
N ASP A 35 13.65 -2.62 3.76
CA ASP A 35 14.59 -1.80 4.54
C ASP A 35 15.87 -1.38 3.76
N ASN A 36 15.87 -1.53 2.43
CA ASN A 36 17.01 -1.29 1.55
C ASN A 36 18.24 -2.19 1.86
N SER A 37 18.02 -3.34 2.51
CA SER A 37 19.02 -4.41 2.62
C SER A 37 19.09 -5.26 1.33
N PHE A 38 19.96 -6.27 1.31
CA PHE A 38 20.06 -7.21 0.18
C PHE A 38 18.79 -8.04 -0.07
N ALA A 39 17.93 -8.19 0.95
CA ALA A 39 16.65 -8.88 0.81
C ALA A 39 15.52 -7.95 0.34
N ASP A 40 15.77 -6.64 0.23
CA ASP A 40 14.77 -5.68 -0.25
C ASP A 40 14.71 -5.68 -1.79
N ASP A 41 13.76 -6.43 -2.35
CA ASP A 41 13.51 -6.50 -3.78
C ASP A 41 13.12 -5.14 -4.40
N PHE A 42 12.49 -4.25 -3.62
CA PHE A 42 12.14 -2.91 -4.07
C PHE A 42 13.35 -2.00 -4.24
N ALA A 43 14.42 -2.21 -3.47
CA ALA A 43 15.58 -1.31 -3.45
C ALA A 43 16.18 -1.09 -4.84
N ASN A 44 16.23 -2.13 -5.68
CA ASN A 44 16.71 -2.05 -7.06
C ASN A 44 15.81 -1.22 -7.97
N ASN A 45 14.50 -1.23 -7.71
CA ASN A 45 13.48 -0.52 -8.49
C ASN A 45 13.13 0.86 -7.93
N ARG A 46 13.63 1.22 -6.74
CA ARG A 46 13.29 2.48 -6.05
C ARG A 46 13.44 3.71 -6.94
N ASN A 47 14.54 3.79 -7.69
CA ASN A 47 14.82 4.97 -8.51
C ASN A 47 13.83 5.09 -9.68
N ILE A 48 13.59 4.01 -10.42
CA ILE A 48 12.65 4.03 -11.54
C ILE A 48 11.21 4.25 -11.05
N TYR A 49 10.84 3.62 -9.94
CA TYR A 49 9.56 3.84 -9.27
C TYR A 49 9.38 5.30 -8.88
N PHE A 50 10.36 5.90 -8.18
CA PHE A 50 10.27 7.27 -7.69
C PHE A 50 10.20 8.28 -8.84
N HIS A 51 10.96 8.05 -9.92
CA HIS A 51 10.87 8.88 -11.13
C HIS A 51 9.50 8.79 -11.80
N ALA A 52 8.94 7.59 -11.94
CA ALA A 52 7.61 7.39 -12.51
C ALA A 52 6.54 8.06 -11.63
N LEU A 53 6.56 7.81 -10.32
CA LEU A 53 5.62 8.40 -9.37
C LEU A 53 5.69 9.93 -9.38
N SER A 54 6.90 10.51 -9.41
CA SER A 54 7.12 11.96 -9.50
C SER A 54 6.59 12.56 -10.80
N HIS A 55 6.68 11.83 -11.91
CA HIS A 55 6.09 12.25 -13.18
C HIS A 55 4.56 12.29 -13.09
N TYR A 56 3.94 11.20 -12.64
CA TYR A 56 2.48 11.13 -12.50
C TYR A 56 1.92 12.14 -11.51
N TYR A 57 2.66 12.44 -10.44
CA TYR A 57 2.28 13.45 -9.46
C TYR A 57 2.14 14.81 -10.12
N ARG A 58 3.18 15.22 -10.87
CA ARG A 58 3.22 16.50 -11.62
C ARG A 58 2.16 16.58 -12.72
N GLU A 59 1.81 15.46 -13.34
CA GLU A 59 0.80 15.39 -14.40
C GLU A 59 -0.66 15.36 -13.87
N GLY A 60 -0.84 15.47 -12.55
CA GLY A 60 -2.16 15.58 -11.93
C GLY A 60 -2.89 14.25 -11.77
N PHE A 61 -2.18 13.12 -11.79
CA PHE A 61 -2.81 11.80 -11.60
C PHE A 61 -3.26 11.61 -10.15
N GLN A 62 -4.30 10.79 -9.98
CA GLN A 62 -4.61 10.14 -8.71
C GLN A 62 -3.82 8.84 -8.61
N TYR A 63 -3.40 8.50 -7.40
CA TYR A 63 -2.61 7.32 -7.09
C TYR A 63 -3.48 6.28 -6.39
N CYS A 64 -3.56 5.09 -6.96
CA CYS A 64 -4.12 3.93 -6.28
C CYS A 64 -3.03 2.89 -6.05
N GLU A 65 -2.72 2.57 -4.80
CA GLU A 65 -1.91 1.40 -4.47
C GLU A 65 -2.83 0.21 -4.20
N LEU A 66 -2.65 -0.85 -4.98
CA LEU A 66 -3.49 -2.03 -5.00
C LEU A 66 -2.96 -3.12 -4.05
N GLY A 67 -2.39 -2.75 -2.91
CA GLY A 67 -1.89 -3.69 -1.90
C GLY A 67 -0.45 -4.12 -2.10
N ASP A 68 0.09 -4.73 -1.03
CA ASP A 68 1.48 -5.19 -0.93
C ASP A 68 2.46 -4.06 -1.27
N GLY A 69 2.18 -2.89 -0.70
CA GLY A 69 3.02 -1.72 -0.83
C GLY A 69 4.29 -1.85 0.00
N ASP A 70 4.12 -2.30 1.24
CA ASP A 70 5.16 -2.38 2.26
C ASP A 70 5.40 -3.84 2.68
N GLU A 71 6.68 -4.23 2.80
CA GLU A 71 7.07 -5.62 3.07
C GLU A 71 7.07 -5.96 4.57
N LEU A 72 5.88 -5.91 5.18
CA LEU A 72 5.67 -6.18 6.62
C LEU A 72 5.58 -7.67 6.96
N TRP A 73 5.75 -8.56 5.98
CA TRP A 73 5.95 -9.97 6.28
C TRP A 73 7.40 -10.25 6.66
N GLU A 74 8.36 -9.70 5.92
CA GLU A 74 9.77 -9.80 6.26
C GLU A 74 10.18 -8.88 7.42
N HIS A 75 9.54 -7.73 7.55
CA HIS A 75 9.87 -6.72 8.57
C HIS A 75 8.81 -6.63 9.67
N MET A 76 9.25 -6.46 10.92
CA MET A 76 8.35 -6.35 12.08
C MET A 76 7.71 -4.96 12.23
N HIS A 77 8.42 -3.94 11.73
CA HIS A 77 8.22 -2.54 12.05
C HIS A 77 8.23 -1.73 10.75
N PHE A 78 7.45 -0.66 10.71
CA PHE A 78 7.32 0.23 9.54
C PHE A 78 8.49 1.21 9.46
N GLU A 79 9.03 1.62 10.60
CA GLU A 79 10.06 2.65 10.74
C GLU A 79 11.31 2.37 9.89
N PRO A 80 11.87 1.14 9.83
CA PRO A 80 12.99 0.84 8.94
C PRO A 80 12.67 1.03 7.46
N LEU A 81 11.44 0.68 7.04
CA LEU A 81 10.99 0.85 5.65
C LEU A 81 10.84 2.34 5.33
N PHE A 82 10.25 3.10 6.25
CA PHE A 82 10.12 4.54 6.14
C PHE A 82 11.48 5.22 5.97
N GLU A 83 12.45 4.91 6.83
CA GLU A 83 13.78 5.53 6.76
C GLU A 83 14.52 5.14 5.46
N ALA A 84 14.40 3.89 5.02
CA ALA A 84 15.02 3.40 3.79
C ALA A 84 14.50 4.09 2.52
N HIS A 85 13.22 4.48 2.52
CA HIS A 85 12.52 5.02 1.36
C HIS A 85 11.80 6.35 1.66
N LYS A 86 12.35 7.18 2.55
CA LYS A 86 11.72 8.41 3.07
C LYS A 86 11.23 9.36 1.98
N ASN A 87 11.97 9.47 0.87
CA ASN A 87 11.57 10.29 -0.28
C ASN A 87 10.29 9.80 -0.95
N VAL A 88 10.09 8.48 -1.05
CA VAL A 88 8.87 7.88 -1.59
C VAL A 88 7.69 8.21 -0.71
N TYR A 89 7.79 7.97 0.61
CA TYR A 89 6.70 8.29 1.55
C TYR A 89 6.38 9.78 1.61
N GLN A 90 7.39 10.66 1.49
CA GLN A 90 7.16 12.10 1.39
C GLN A 90 6.39 12.49 0.13
N LEU A 91 6.61 11.80 -0.99
CA LEU A 91 5.83 12.02 -2.22
C LEU A 91 4.41 11.45 -2.09
N LEU A 92 4.24 10.26 -1.50
CA LEU A 92 2.92 9.71 -1.18
C LEU A 92 2.13 10.64 -0.24
N ARG A 93 2.82 11.27 0.72
CA ARG A 93 2.22 12.28 1.60
C ARG A 93 1.69 13.47 0.81
N GLN A 94 2.38 13.91 -0.24
CA GLN A 94 1.87 14.99 -1.09
C GLN A 94 0.59 14.59 -1.83
N TYR A 95 0.51 13.35 -2.33
CA TYR A 95 -0.75 12.82 -2.86
C TYR A 95 -1.86 12.82 -1.81
N HIS A 96 -1.55 12.41 -0.58
CA HIS A 96 -2.52 12.34 0.51
C HIS A 96 -3.09 13.72 0.86
N LEU A 97 -2.23 14.72 1.03
CA LEU A 97 -2.63 16.09 1.34
C LEU A 97 -3.50 16.75 0.26
N GLU A 98 -3.50 16.20 -0.96
CA GLU A 98 -4.31 16.68 -2.07
C GLU A 98 -5.52 15.78 -2.36
N ASP A 99 -5.85 14.84 -1.46
CA ASP A 99 -6.93 13.85 -1.64
C ASP A 99 -6.77 12.97 -2.89
N ARG A 100 -5.52 12.81 -3.37
CA ARG A 100 -5.15 12.03 -4.56
C ARG A 100 -4.53 10.67 -4.22
N LEU A 101 -4.46 10.28 -2.95
CA LEU A 101 -3.92 9.00 -2.50
C LEU A 101 -5.04 8.02 -2.10
N HIS A 102 -5.05 6.84 -2.70
CA HIS A 102 -6.02 5.79 -2.40
C HIS A 102 -5.32 4.45 -2.16
N MET A 103 -5.42 3.92 -0.95
CA MET A 103 -4.65 2.74 -0.54
C MET A 103 -5.56 1.52 -0.34
N ILE A 104 -5.17 0.41 -0.93
CA ILE A 104 -5.71 -0.92 -0.65
C ILE A 104 -4.65 -1.69 0.14
N TRP A 105 -5.06 -2.44 1.16
CA TRP A 105 -4.17 -3.39 1.83
C TRP A 105 -4.15 -4.73 1.08
N GLY A 106 -2.97 -5.29 0.94
CA GLY A 106 -2.69 -6.63 0.43
C GLY A 106 -2.50 -7.65 1.55
N ASN A 107 -1.86 -8.77 1.25
CA ASN A 107 -1.56 -9.78 2.26
C ASN A 107 -0.29 -9.47 3.06
N HIS A 108 0.74 -8.88 2.44
CA HIS A 108 2.02 -8.53 3.09
C HIS A 108 1.85 -7.41 4.12
N ASP A 109 0.90 -6.52 3.89
CA ASP A 109 0.59 -5.35 4.71
C ASP A 109 -0.83 -5.41 5.31
N MET A 110 -1.40 -6.61 5.48
CA MET A 110 -2.76 -6.83 6.00
C MET A 110 -2.99 -6.24 7.41
N VAL A 111 -1.93 -5.88 8.13
CA VAL A 111 -2.02 -5.12 9.39
C VAL A 111 -2.71 -3.76 9.21
N TYR A 112 -2.62 -3.16 8.02
CA TYR A 112 -3.28 -1.89 7.69
C TYR A 112 -4.81 -2.00 7.58
N LYS A 113 -5.36 -3.22 7.66
CA LYS A 113 -6.80 -3.41 7.85
C LYS A 113 -7.28 -2.83 9.19
N ASP A 114 -6.41 -2.75 10.19
CA ASP A 114 -6.72 -2.23 11.52
C ASP A 114 -6.45 -0.70 11.58
N PRO A 115 -7.49 0.14 11.71
CA PRO A 115 -7.31 1.60 11.75
C PRO A 115 -6.46 2.07 12.94
N ASP A 116 -6.47 1.35 14.06
CA ASP A 116 -5.65 1.71 15.22
C ASP A 116 -4.16 1.49 14.93
N TYR A 117 -3.83 0.39 14.23
CA TYR A 117 -2.46 0.14 13.76
C TYR A 117 -1.99 1.20 12.77
N VAL A 118 -2.84 1.56 11.79
CA VAL A 118 -2.55 2.63 10.82
C VAL A 118 -2.30 3.95 11.54
N LYS A 119 -3.16 4.33 12.49
CA LYS A 119 -3.00 5.57 13.25
C LYS A 119 -1.71 5.58 14.08
N GLU A 120 -1.37 4.47 14.72
CA GLU A 120 -0.17 4.37 15.54
C GLU A 120 1.12 4.49 14.71
N HIS A 121 1.17 3.87 13.53
CA HIS A 121 2.42 3.72 12.77
C HIS A 121 2.55 4.66 11.56
N LEU A 122 1.45 5.16 11.00
CA LEU A 122 1.44 5.91 9.75
C LEU A 122 1.00 7.38 9.89
N SER A 123 0.47 7.81 11.05
CA SER A 123 0.02 9.19 11.24
C SER A 123 1.18 10.20 11.31
N SER A 124 2.28 9.85 11.97
CA SER A 124 3.42 10.73 12.20
C SER A 124 4.76 9.98 12.21
N TYR A 125 5.85 10.72 12.08
CA TYR A 125 7.22 10.22 12.23
C TYR A 125 8.06 11.23 13.01
N PHE A 126 9.08 10.75 13.71
CA PHE A 126 10.03 11.62 14.41
C PHE A 126 11.02 12.24 13.40
N GLU A 127 11.17 13.57 13.40
CA GLU A 127 12.18 14.28 12.59
C GLU A 127 13.39 14.64 13.46
N PRO A 128 14.54 13.97 13.30
CA PRO A 128 15.71 14.19 14.15
C PRO A 128 16.29 15.59 14.06
N ILE A 129 16.19 16.26 12.89
CA ILE A 129 16.77 17.60 12.70
C ILE A 129 16.02 18.66 13.50
N GLU A 130 14.71 18.51 13.64
CA GLU A 130 13.84 19.46 14.35
C GLU A 130 13.47 18.98 15.75
N GLU A 131 13.97 17.80 16.15
CA GLU A 131 13.70 17.13 17.42
C GLU A 131 12.21 17.08 17.77
N ARG A 132 11.35 16.82 16.77
CA ARG A 132 9.90 16.78 16.94
C ARG A 132 9.22 15.79 16.00
N ASP A 133 8.04 15.35 16.40
CA ASP A 133 7.17 14.57 15.53
C ASP A 133 6.56 15.46 14.44
N LYS A 134 6.56 14.95 13.21
CA LYS A 134 5.91 15.53 12.05
C LYS A 134 4.82 14.60 11.56
N GLU A 135 3.74 15.19 11.06
CA GLU A 135 2.66 14.44 10.43
C GLU A 135 3.15 13.78 9.13
N LEU A 136 2.96 12.46 9.03
CA LEU A 136 3.19 11.69 7.82
C LEU A 136 1.91 11.65 6.99
N PHE A 137 0.95 10.82 7.38
CA PHE A 137 -0.32 10.67 6.67
C PHE A 137 -1.54 11.01 7.53
N GLY A 138 -1.38 11.55 8.74
CA GLY A 138 -2.51 12.00 9.56
C GLY A 138 -3.60 10.93 9.73
N ASP A 139 -4.72 11.12 9.05
CA ASP A 139 -5.94 10.29 9.09
C ASP A 139 -6.13 9.37 7.87
N ILE A 140 -5.05 8.99 7.18
CA ILE A 140 -5.11 8.04 6.07
C ILE A 140 -5.89 6.77 6.42
N THR A 141 -6.70 6.33 5.45
CA THR A 141 -7.50 5.12 5.56
C THR A 141 -7.13 4.15 4.44
N TYR A 142 -6.87 2.90 4.80
CA TYR A 142 -6.73 1.80 3.85
C TYR A 142 -8.06 1.08 3.68
N HIS A 143 -8.32 0.60 2.47
CA HIS A 143 -9.56 -0.08 2.12
C HIS A 143 -9.30 -1.52 1.67
N GLU A 144 -10.28 -2.41 1.85
CA GLU A 144 -10.18 -3.79 1.30
C GLU A 144 -10.22 -3.79 -0.24
N ALA A 145 -10.91 -2.80 -0.82
CA ALA A 145 -11.09 -2.63 -2.25
C ALA A 145 -11.55 -1.20 -2.58
N ILE A 146 -11.41 -0.83 -3.85
CA ILE A 146 -11.89 0.43 -4.41
C ILE A 146 -12.78 0.14 -5.62
N VAL A 147 -13.84 0.92 -5.81
CA VAL A 147 -14.63 0.95 -7.04
C VAL A 147 -14.50 2.33 -7.65
N LEU A 148 -13.90 2.41 -8.84
CA LEU A 148 -13.98 3.61 -9.66
C LEU A 148 -15.30 3.58 -10.40
N LYS A 149 -16.11 4.64 -10.28
CA LYS A 149 -17.42 4.71 -10.94
C LYS A 149 -17.49 5.91 -11.87
N HIS A 150 -17.72 5.67 -13.15
CA HIS A 150 -17.88 6.74 -14.13
C HIS A 150 -19.16 7.51 -13.83
N GLU A 151 -19.09 8.83 -13.75
CA GLU A 151 -20.23 9.67 -13.33
C GLU A 151 -21.39 9.60 -14.33
N GLU A 152 -21.11 9.66 -15.63
CA GLU A 152 -22.16 9.66 -16.67
C GLU A 152 -22.66 8.26 -17.05
N THR A 153 -21.77 7.32 -17.37
CA THR A 153 -22.15 5.99 -17.85
C THR A 153 -22.51 5.02 -16.72
N GLY A 154 -22.12 5.32 -15.48
CA GLY A 154 -22.26 4.42 -14.34
C GLY A 154 -21.35 3.19 -14.40
N GLN A 155 -20.42 3.11 -15.36
CA GLN A 155 -19.47 2.01 -15.46
C GLN A 155 -18.62 1.91 -14.19
N GLU A 156 -18.45 0.69 -13.67
CA GLU A 156 -17.67 0.44 -12.47
C GLU A 156 -16.42 -0.38 -12.80
N LEU A 157 -15.27 0.08 -12.31
CA LEU A 157 -14.02 -0.66 -12.31
C LEU A 157 -13.72 -1.08 -10.87
N PHE A 158 -13.72 -2.38 -10.63
CA PHE A 158 -13.47 -2.94 -9.31
C PHE A 158 -11.99 -3.25 -9.13
N LEU A 159 -11.35 -2.54 -8.21
CA LEU A 159 -9.94 -2.63 -7.90
C LEU A 159 -9.74 -3.44 -6.62
N VAL A 160 -8.96 -4.50 -6.72
CA VAL A 160 -8.57 -5.41 -5.63
C VAL A 160 -7.12 -5.82 -5.84
N HIS A 161 -6.45 -6.25 -4.77
CA HIS A 161 -5.08 -6.78 -4.84
C HIS A 161 -5.06 -8.17 -5.52
N GLY A 162 -5.84 -9.13 -5.00
CA GLY A 162 -5.92 -10.48 -5.52
C GLY A 162 -5.93 -11.54 -4.43
N HIS A 163 -5.26 -11.29 -3.30
CA HIS A 163 -5.27 -12.18 -2.13
C HIS A 163 -6.68 -12.45 -1.59
N GLN A 164 -7.65 -11.56 -1.86
CA GLN A 164 -9.07 -11.75 -1.56
C GLN A 164 -9.64 -13.02 -2.22
N ALA A 165 -9.09 -13.47 -3.36
CA ALA A 165 -9.48 -14.71 -4.02
C ALA A 165 -8.80 -15.95 -3.39
N ASP A 166 -7.60 -15.81 -2.82
CA ASP A 166 -6.86 -16.91 -2.21
C ASP A 166 -7.26 -17.14 -0.75
N TRP A 167 -7.56 -18.38 -0.37
CA TRP A 167 -8.03 -18.64 1.00
C TRP A 167 -6.90 -18.59 2.03
N PHE A 168 -5.70 -19.05 1.66
CA PHE A 168 -4.57 -19.19 2.57
C PHE A 168 -3.97 -17.82 2.90
N ASN A 169 -3.64 -17.02 1.89
CA ASN A 169 -3.14 -15.66 2.02
C ASN A 169 -4.19 -14.70 2.60
N TYR A 170 -5.48 -15.01 2.50
CA TYR A 170 -6.51 -14.22 3.17
C TYR A 170 -6.70 -14.58 4.65
N THR A 171 -6.79 -15.88 4.97
CA THR A 171 -7.20 -16.36 6.31
C THR A 171 -6.02 -16.69 7.22
N PHE A 172 -4.95 -17.23 6.64
CA PHE A 172 -3.74 -17.72 7.33
C PHE A 172 -2.52 -16.84 7.06
N TRP A 173 -2.72 -15.59 6.66
CA TRP A 173 -1.65 -14.62 6.40
C TRP A 173 -0.61 -14.52 7.53
N ARG A 174 -1.04 -14.68 8.80
CA ARG A 174 -0.12 -14.69 9.96
C ARG A 174 0.87 -15.86 9.95
N TRP A 175 0.45 -17.02 9.43
CA TRP A 175 1.32 -18.18 9.25
C TRP A 175 2.22 -18.00 8.03
N GLY A 176 1.69 -17.47 6.92
CA GLY A 176 2.48 -17.07 5.75
C GLY A 176 3.61 -16.11 6.14
N ARG A 177 3.25 -15.03 6.85
CA ARG A 177 4.19 -14.07 7.44
C ARG A 177 5.27 -14.73 8.28
N PHE A 178 4.90 -15.65 9.17
CA PHE A 178 5.86 -16.35 10.02
C PHE A 178 6.86 -17.17 9.17
N MET A 179 6.36 -17.92 8.18
CA MET A 179 7.22 -18.71 7.29
C MET A 179 8.14 -17.82 6.46
N VAL A 180 7.64 -16.73 5.89
CA VAL A 180 8.46 -15.79 5.12
C VAL A 180 9.58 -15.22 5.98
N ARG A 181 9.25 -14.74 7.18
CA ARG A 181 10.22 -14.11 8.08
C ARG A 181 11.30 -15.07 8.60
N VAL A 182 10.91 -16.29 8.98
CA VAL A 182 11.81 -17.23 9.67
C VAL A 182 12.56 -18.14 8.70
N LEU A 183 11.98 -18.42 7.53
CA LEU A 183 12.55 -19.36 6.56
C LEU A 183 12.97 -18.69 5.26
N TRP A 184 12.08 -17.91 4.63
CA TRP A 184 12.33 -17.38 3.28
C TRP A 184 13.39 -16.26 3.27
N LYS A 185 13.22 -15.24 4.12
CA LYS A 185 14.14 -14.10 4.18
C LYS A 185 15.61 -14.51 4.41
N PRO A 186 15.94 -15.41 5.36
CA PRO A 186 17.31 -15.89 5.50
C PRO A 186 17.85 -16.60 4.26
N LEU A 187 17.00 -17.31 3.50
CA LEU A 187 17.41 -17.99 2.27
C LEU A 187 17.69 -17.02 1.11
N GLN A 188 16.92 -15.92 0.99
CA GLN A 188 17.19 -14.87 0.00
C GLN A 188 18.57 -14.23 0.19
N VAL A 189 19.03 -14.08 1.44
CA VAL A 189 20.35 -13.48 1.73
C VAL A 189 21.51 -14.43 1.38
N TRP A 190 21.27 -15.74 1.36
CA TRP A 190 22.30 -16.76 1.07
C TRP A 190 22.38 -17.14 -0.42
N GLY A 191 21.41 -16.70 -1.23
CA GLY A 191 21.29 -16.98 -2.66
C GLY A 191 22.00 -15.97 -3.54
#